data_AF-A0A9E8NE60-F1
#
_entry.id   AF-A0A9E8NE60-F1
#
_cell.length_a   1.000
_cell.length_b   1.000
_cell.length_c   1.000
_cell.angle_alpha   90.00
_cell.angle_beta   90.00
_cell.angle_gamma   90.00
#
_symmetry.space_group_name_H-M   'P 1'
#
loop_
_entity.id
_entity.type
_entity.pdbx_description
1 polymer ?
#
loop_
_entity_poly.entity_id
_entity_poly.type
_entity_poly.pdbx_seq_one_letter_code
_entity_poly.pdbx_strand_id
1 'polypeptide(L)'
;MKTFRRFLFLVKIILLLSAFVGSNVFAQKPDFKVIAFYSNKVESDHVDFSNDARAFFKNLAAENNFTFDVTSDWTNCNDAYLSNYNVIIWLNDFPHEQSQREAFRKYMEKGGGWFGFHVAGYNDKDTKWPWFVDFLGGGVFYSNSWPPVQARLIVDDNKHAVTQSLPDAYASPVNEWYHWRPSPRENKDVKVLVTLDPSNYPLGIKDILTGGDTPVVWTNTKYNMIYMNMGHGDKVMSDYMQNNMIADALFWLGKTKRKPSAKTLPEMSARYYPKLVNVKGGAFMMGDETGKGGKDELPAHQSIVKDFKIAATETTVAQWRVFCNATKRAMPDLPGWGWHEDHPVINVSWDDAVAYCYWLSEQQGIHYRLPTEAEWEFAAKGGIHGKSISFSGGTSIDSVGWYVATGYGTKPVATKKPNELGLFDMTGNVWEWVSDWYDADYYAASPKENPAGPKTGTYKIYRGGAWSVPAGNCRVSYRNVVPPSSSNFNRGFRVAAD
;
A
#
# COMPACT_ATOMS: atom_id res chain seq x y z
N MET A 1 21.79 -56.97 -39.55
CA MET A 1 20.75 -57.50 -38.62
C MET A 1 21.13 -57.51 -37.14
N LYS A 2 22.41 -57.71 -36.73
CA LYS A 2 22.79 -57.74 -35.30
C LYS A 2 22.88 -56.36 -34.61
N THR A 3 23.15 -55.29 -35.35
CA THR A 3 23.25 -53.91 -34.84
C THR A 3 21.90 -53.25 -34.57
N PHE A 4 20.89 -53.54 -35.40
CA PHE A 4 19.53 -53.00 -35.25
C PHE A 4 18.78 -53.57 -34.03
N ARG A 5 19.03 -54.84 -33.68
CA ARG A 5 18.47 -55.47 -32.47
C ARG A 5 19.05 -54.92 -31.16
N ARG A 6 20.30 -54.45 -31.15
CA ARG A 6 20.91 -53.80 -29.96
C ARG A 6 20.36 -52.39 -29.74
N PHE A 7 20.07 -51.66 -30.82
CA PHE A 7 19.47 -50.34 -30.74
C PHE A 7 18.03 -50.38 -30.20
N LEU A 8 17.20 -51.33 -30.67
CA LEU A 8 15.85 -51.52 -30.14
C LEU A 8 15.80 -52.03 -28.69
N PHE A 9 16.84 -52.75 -28.23
CA PHE A 9 16.91 -53.21 -26.83
C PHE A 9 17.31 -52.06 -25.88
N LEU A 10 18.24 -51.18 -26.28
CA LEU A 10 18.56 -49.97 -25.52
C LEU A 10 17.39 -48.97 -25.47
N VAL A 11 16.66 -48.79 -26.57
CA VAL A 11 15.50 -47.89 -26.60
C VAL A 11 14.36 -48.41 -25.72
N LYS A 12 14.16 -49.74 -25.62
CA LYS A 12 13.20 -50.32 -24.66
C LYS A 12 13.63 -50.18 -23.20
N ILE A 13 14.92 -50.28 -22.89
CA ILE A 13 15.43 -50.06 -21.53
C ILE A 13 15.31 -48.58 -21.13
N ILE A 14 15.58 -47.65 -22.05
CA ILE A 14 15.41 -46.21 -21.81
C ILE A 14 13.92 -45.84 -21.64
N LEU A 15 13.02 -46.45 -22.43
CA LEU A 15 11.57 -46.25 -22.29
C LEU A 15 10.97 -46.88 -21.03
N LEU A 16 11.54 -47.98 -20.52
CA LEU A 16 11.15 -48.59 -19.24
C LEU A 16 11.74 -47.85 -18.02
N LEU A 17 12.87 -47.16 -18.17
CA LEU A 17 13.42 -46.27 -17.12
C LEU A 17 12.74 -44.90 -17.07
N SER A 18 12.11 -44.44 -18.15
CA SER A 18 11.29 -43.21 -18.14
C SER A 18 9.87 -43.40 -17.58
N ALA A 19 9.46 -44.62 -17.27
CA ALA A 19 8.12 -44.92 -16.74
C ALA A 19 8.03 -44.90 -15.19
N PHE A 20 9.12 -44.57 -14.48
CA PHE A 20 9.17 -44.57 -13.01
C PHE A 20 9.75 -43.30 -12.39
N VAL A 21 9.69 -42.17 -13.10
CA VAL A 21 9.76 -40.85 -12.44
C VAL A 21 8.35 -40.31 -12.34
N GLY A 22 7.49 -41.05 -11.63
CA GLY A 22 6.33 -40.42 -11.02
C GLY A 22 6.88 -39.42 -10.02
N SER A 23 6.80 -38.13 -10.37
CA SER A 23 6.99 -37.06 -9.41
C SER A 23 5.95 -37.26 -8.32
N ASN A 24 6.32 -37.97 -7.25
CA ASN A 24 5.65 -37.87 -5.97
C ASN A 24 5.86 -36.43 -5.51
N VAL A 25 5.01 -35.53 -6.01
CA VAL A 25 4.78 -34.24 -5.39
C VAL A 25 4.09 -34.58 -4.08
N PHE A 26 4.90 -34.87 -3.05
CA PHE A 26 4.38 -34.87 -1.70
C PHE A 26 3.87 -33.46 -1.46
N ALA A 27 2.54 -33.31 -1.38
CA ALA A 27 1.93 -32.06 -0.96
C ALA A 27 2.58 -31.68 0.38
N GLN A 28 3.26 -30.54 0.41
CA GLN A 28 3.91 -30.07 1.63
C GLN A 28 2.83 -29.93 2.70
N LYS A 29 3.06 -30.54 3.87
CA LYS A 29 2.13 -30.41 5.00
C LYS A 29 2.03 -28.91 5.36
N PRO A 30 0.81 -28.38 5.58
CA PRO A 30 0.66 -26.98 5.98
C PRO A 30 1.33 -26.73 7.33
N ASP A 31 1.95 -25.57 7.48
CA ASP A 31 2.63 -25.10 8.69
C ASP A 31 1.63 -24.99 9.86
N PHE A 32 0.40 -24.53 9.57
CA PHE A 32 -0.73 -24.49 10.51
C PHE A 32 -2.07 -24.46 9.76
N LYS A 33 -3.17 -24.70 10.47
CA LYS A 33 -4.54 -24.72 9.92
C LYS A 33 -5.42 -23.66 10.56
N VAL A 34 -6.19 -22.96 9.75
CA VAL A 34 -7.08 -21.87 10.15
C VAL A 34 -8.51 -22.15 9.72
N ILE A 35 -9.47 -21.88 10.59
CA ILE A 35 -10.90 -21.84 10.27
C ILE A 35 -11.47 -20.46 10.61
N ALA A 36 -12.15 -19.82 9.67
CA ALA A 36 -12.89 -18.59 9.93
C ALA A 36 -14.40 -18.84 10.01
N PHE A 37 -15.00 -18.44 11.12
CA PHE A 37 -16.44 -18.39 11.31
C PHE A 37 -16.98 -17.01 10.93
N TYR A 38 -18.12 -17.00 10.25
CA TYR A 38 -18.83 -15.78 9.88
C TYR A 38 -20.34 -15.99 9.86
N SER A 39 -21.10 -14.90 9.77
CA SER A 39 -22.54 -14.90 9.62
C SER A 39 -22.96 -13.94 8.51
N ASN A 40 -23.96 -14.35 7.74
CA ASN A 40 -24.65 -13.48 6.77
C ASN A 40 -25.97 -12.92 7.35
N LYS A 41 -26.24 -13.16 8.64
CA LYS A 41 -27.48 -12.79 9.33
C LYS A 41 -27.26 -11.68 10.37
N VAL A 42 -26.19 -10.92 10.20
CA VAL A 42 -25.83 -9.75 11.01
C VAL A 42 -25.99 -8.48 10.16
N GLU A 43 -25.69 -7.32 10.74
CA GLU A 43 -25.69 -6.04 10.02
C GLU A 43 -24.88 -6.10 8.72
N SER A 44 -25.34 -5.40 7.67
CA SER A 44 -24.73 -5.45 6.34
C SER A 44 -23.25 -5.05 6.36
N ASP A 45 -22.90 -4.02 7.13
CA ASP A 45 -21.52 -3.54 7.20
C ASP A 45 -20.57 -4.59 7.84
N HIS A 46 -21.08 -5.41 8.76
CA HIS A 46 -20.34 -6.54 9.32
C HIS A 46 -20.18 -7.69 8.31
N VAL A 47 -21.14 -7.86 7.39
CA VAL A 47 -21.04 -8.83 6.29
C VAL A 47 -20.03 -8.36 5.25
N ASP A 48 -20.02 -7.07 4.92
CA ASP A 48 -19.08 -6.47 3.97
C ASP A 48 -17.64 -6.65 4.43
N PHE A 49 -17.34 -6.31 5.69
CA PHE A 49 -16.02 -6.60 6.28
C PHE A 49 -15.65 -8.09 6.16
N SER A 50 -16.57 -8.99 6.53
CA SER A 50 -16.33 -10.43 6.48
C SER A 50 -16.04 -10.93 5.07
N ASN A 51 -16.66 -10.36 4.04
CA ASN A 51 -16.37 -10.68 2.65
C ASN A 51 -14.92 -10.30 2.28
N ASP A 52 -14.51 -9.07 2.60
CA ASP A 52 -13.17 -8.58 2.29
C ASP A 52 -12.09 -9.33 3.08
N ALA A 53 -12.32 -9.57 4.37
CA ALA A 53 -11.39 -10.31 5.22
C ALA A 53 -11.21 -11.76 4.75
N ARG A 54 -12.28 -12.44 4.31
CA ARG A 54 -12.16 -13.80 3.74
C ARG A 54 -11.37 -13.80 2.44
N ALA A 55 -11.57 -12.82 1.56
CA ALA A 55 -10.79 -12.69 0.34
C ALA A 55 -9.31 -12.47 0.66
N PHE A 56 -9.01 -11.59 1.62
CA PHE A 56 -7.66 -11.33 2.10
C PHE A 56 -6.98 -12.60 2.64
N PHE A 57 -7.60 -13.30 3.59
CA PHE A 57 -7.00 -14.50 4.20
C PHE A 57 -6.86 -15.66 3.21
N LYS A 58 -7.79 -15.81 2.26
CA LYS A 58 -7.67 -16.80 1.18
C LYS A 58 -6.43 -16.53 0.32
N ASN A 59 -6.19 -15.27 -0.05
CA ASN A 59 -5.00 -14.89 -0.81
C ASN A 59 -3.73 -15.09 0.03
N LEU A 60 -3.76 -14.70 1.31
CA LEU A 60 -2.64 -14.90 2.23
C LEU A 60 -2.28 -16.38 2.37
N ALA A 61 -3.27 -17.28 2.43
CA ALA A 61 -3.08 -18.73 2.44
C ALA A 61 -2.58 -19.29 1.10
N ALA A 62 -2.94 -18.69 -0.03
CA ALA A 62 -2.40 -19.11 -1.33
C ALA A 62 -0.91 -18.76 -1.47
N GLU A 63 -0.48 -17.67 -0.83
CA GLU A 63 0.91 -17.19 -0.86
C GLU A 63 1.81 -17.82 0.21
N ASN A 64 1.23 -18.47 1.23
CA ASN A 64 1.95 -18.98 2.39
C ASN A 64 1.55 -20.41 2.70
N ASN A 65 2.40 -21.19 3.37
CA ASN A 65 2.15 -22.62 3.57
C ASN A 65 1.17 -22.90 4.73
N PHE A 66 -0.07 -22.41 4.70
CA PHE A 66 -1.11 -22.73 5.70
C PHE A 66 -2.48 -22.96 5.05
N THR A 67 -3.42 -23.61 5.73
CA THR A 67 -4.80 -23.79 5.20
C THR A 67 -5.74 -22.76 5.79
N PHE A 68 -6.65 -22.24 4.95
CA PHE A 68 -7.70 -21.33 5.36
C PHE A 68 -9.07 -21.87 4.93
N ASP A 69 -9.80 -22.41 5.90
CA ASP A 69 -11.18 -22.85 5.72
C ASP A 69 -12.13 -21.76 6.21
N VAL A 70 -13.37 -21.76 5.70
CA VAL A 70 -14.43 -20.84 6.12
C VAL A 70 -15.72 -21.60 6.40
N THR A 71 -16.50 -21.17 7.38
CA THR A 71 -17.83 -21.71 7.64
C THR A 71 -18.78 -20.65 8.17
N SER A 72 -20.03 -20.68 7.69
CA SER A 72 -21.14 -19.95 8.32
C SER A 72 -22.02 -20.83 9.19
N ASP A 73 -21.68 -22.12 9.30
CA ASP A 73 -22.40 -23.07 10.12
C ASP A 73 -21.74 -23.17 11.49
N TRP A 74 -22.29 -22.42 12.45
CA TRP A 74 -21.82 -22.38 13.83
C TRP A 74 -22.00 -23.69 14.59
N THR A 75 -22.73 -24.69 14.05
CA THR A 75 -22.73 -26.03 14.64
C THR A 75 -21.35 -26.70 14.57
N ASN A 76 -20.47 -26.22 13.67
CA ASN A 76 -19.06 -26.60 13.62
C ASN A 76 -18.23 -26.06 14.80
N CYS A 77 -18.75 -25.16 15.62
CA CYS A 77 -18.07 -24.73 16.85
C CYS A 77 -18.25 -25.79 17.95
N ASN A 78 -17.65 -26.96 17.76
CA ASN A 78 -17.71 -28.10 18.68
C ASN A 78 -16.33 -28.76 18.88
N ASP A 79 -16.16 -29.52 19.97
CA ASP A 79 -14.86 -30.11 20.39
C ASP A 79 -14.16 -30.88 19.26
N ALA A 80 -14.91 -31.70 18.51
CA ALA A 80 -14.35 -32.55 17.45
C ALA A 80 -13.83 -31.70 16.28
N TYR A 81 -14.62 -30.72 15.84
CA TYR A 81 -14.27 -29.90 14.70
C TYR A 81 -13.12 -28.93 15.00
N LEU A 82 -13.21 -28.19 16.12
CA LEU A 82 -12.21 -27.20 16.51
C LEU A 82 -10.83 -27.82 16.75
N SER A 83 -10.75 -29.07 17.20
CA SER A 83 -9.48 -29.79 17.43
C SER A 83 -8.60 -29.97 16.18
N ASN A 84 -9.17 -29.77 14.98
CA ASN A 84 -8.44 -29.86 13.72
C ASN A 84 -7.67 -28.59 13.35
N TYR A 85 -7.87 -27.49 14.07
CA TYR A 85 -7.39 -26.16 13.70
C TYR A 85 -6.45 -25.56 14.75
N ASN A 86 -5.38 -24.93 14.28
CA ASN A 86 -4.43 -24.22 15.14
C ASN A 86 -4.97 -22.85 15.54
N VAL A 87 -5.71 -22.18 14.65
CA VAL A 87 -6.29 -20.86 14.87
C VAL A 87 -7.74 -20.84 14.39
N ILE A 88 -8.62 -20.25 15.20
CA ILE A 88 -9.99 -19.91 14.86
C ILE A 88 -10.11 -18.41 14.70
N ILE A 89 -10.73 -17.95 13.61
CA ILE A 89 -11.05 -16.55 13.38
C ILE A 89 -12.56 -16.36 13.54
N TRP A 90 -12.98 -15.36 14.30
CA TRP A 90 -14.36 -14.88 14.31
C TRP A 90 -14.41 -13.54 13.62
N LEU A 91 -14.97 -13.53 12.40
CA LEU A 91 -14.96 -12.35 11.56
C LEU A 91 -16.03 -11.33 11.96
N ASN A 92 -17.24 -11.78 12.23
CA ASN A 92 -18.37 -10.85 12.39
C ASN A 92 -19.53 -11.39 13.24
N ASP A 93 -19.32 -12.46 13.98
CA ASP A 93 -20.31 -13.08 14.88
C ASP A 93 -19.58 -13.95 15.91
N PHE A 94 -20.31 -14.49 16.88
CA PHE A 94 -19.77 -15.28 17.99
C PHE A 94 -20.73 -16.44 18.40
N PRO A 95 -20.28 -17.41 19.23
CA PRO A 95 -21.11 -18.52 19.70
C PRO A 95 -22.35 -18.10 20.52
N HIS A 96 -23.52 -18.53 20.06
CA HIS A 96 -24.80 -18.24 20.73
C HIS A 96 -25.27 -19.38 21.64
N GLU A 97 -24.94 -20.63 21.31
CA GLU A 97 -25.37 -21.80 22.08
C GLU A 97 -24.38 -22.16 23.20
N GLN A 98 -24.90 -22.62 24.35
CA GLN A 98 -24.07 -23.00 25.50
C GLN A 98 -23.04 -24.09 25.16
N SER A 99 -23.38 -25.04 24.29
CA SER A 99 -22.47 -26.10 23.85
C SER A 99 -21.32 -25.55 23.00
N GLN A 100 -21.58 -24.56 22.15
CA GLN A 100 -20.57 -23.90 21.32
C GLN A 100 -19.62 -23.07 22.18
N ARG A 101 -20.18 -22.31 23.15
CA ARG A 101 -19.42 -21.53 24.14
C ARG A 101 -18.46 -22.41 24.95
N GLU A 102 -18.94 -23.56 25.40
CA GLU A 102 -18.17 -24.53 26.15
C GLU A 102 -17.06 -25.19 25.30
N ALA A 103 -17.33 -25.50 24.03
CA ALA A 103 -16.33 -26.02 23.12
C ALA A 103 -15.22 -25.00 22.83
N PHE A 104 -15.58 -23.74 22.61
CA PHE A 104 -14.62 -22.66 22.44
C PHE A 104 -13.76 -22.46 23.69
N ARG A 105 -14.37 -22.45 24.88
CA ARG A 105 -13.65 -22.37 26.16
C ARG A 105 -12.59 -23.46 26.27
N LYS A 106 -12.98 -24.73 26.08
CA LYS A 106 -12.06 -25.87 26.12
C LYS A 106 -10.95 -25.76 25.07
N TYR A 107 -11.25 -25.26 23.88
CA TYR A 107 -10.28 -25.04 22.82
C TYR A 107 -9.21 -24.01 23.24
N MET A 108 -9.63 -22.88 23.80
CA MET A 108 -8.72 -21.84 24.29
C MET A 108 -7.89 -22.31 25.48
N GLU A 109 -8.49 -23.03 26.43
CA GLU A 109 -7.78 -23.59 27.59
C GLU A 109 -6.74 -24.66 27.22
N LYS A 110 -6.88 -25.29 26.04
CA LYS A 110 -5.88 -26.24 25.48
C LYS A 110 -4.80 -25.53 24.65
N GLY A 111 -4.79 -24.21 24.59
CA GLY A 111 -3.79 -23.41 23.88
C GLY A 111 -4.08 -23.21 22.39
N GLY A 112 -5.33 -23.40 21.96
CA GLY A 112 -5.80 -23.01 20.64
C GLY A 112 -5.68 -21.50 20.39
N GLY A 113 -5.51 -21.09 19.14
CA GLY A 113 -5.39 -19.69 18.74
C GLY A 113 -6.74 -19.05 18.45
N TRP A 114 -6.99 -17.83 18.92
CA TRP A 114 -8.19 -17.07 18.55
C TRP A 114 -7.87 -15.68 18.01
N PHE A 115 -8.53 -15.35 16.90
CA PHE A 115 -8.48 -14.03 16.29
C PHE A 115 -9.90 -13.46 16.17
N GLY A 116 -10.24 -12.50 17.01
CA GLY A 116 -11.56 -11.85 16.99
C GLY A 116 -11.53 -10.46 16.40
N PHE A 117 -12.55 -10.15 15.60
CA PHE A 117 -12.75 -8.83 15.00
C PHE A 117 -14.04 -8.17 15.47
N HIS A 118 -13.96 -6.89 15.82
CA HIS A 118 -15.11 -6.00 15.99
C HIS A 118 -16.23 -6.59 16.88
N VAL A 119 -17.40 -6.86 16.31
CA VAL A 119 -18.57 -7.44 17.00
C VAL A 119 -18.30 -8.84 17.58
N ALA A 120 -17.29 -9.57 17.11
CA ALA A 120 -16.91 -10.86 17.70
C ALA A 120 -16.45 -10.74 19.16
N GLY A 121 -16.06 -9.54 19.61
CA GLY A 121 -15.76 -9.25 21.02
C GLY A 121 -16.91 -8.58 21.77
N TYR A 122 -18.01 -8.24 21.10
CA TYR A 122 -19.14 -7.56 21.73
C TYR A 122 -19.69 -8.40 22.87
N ASN A 123 -19.89 -7.76 24.02
CA ASN A 123 -20.55 -8.36 25.17
C ASN A 123 -21.19 -7.27 26.03
N ASP A 124 -22.31 -7.61 26.64
CA ASP A 124 -23.10 -6.74 27.50
C ASP A 124 -23.76 -7.53 28.64
N LYS A 125 -24.65 -6.86 29.37
CA LYS A 125 -25.41 -7.46 30.47
C LYS A 125 -26.24 -8.69 30.06
N ASP A 126 -26.64 -8.82 28.80
CA ASP A 126 -27.53 -9.85 28.28
C ASP A 126 -26.78 -11.01 27.63
N THR A 127 -25.48 -10.86 27.40
CA THR A 127 -24.59 -11.91 26.87
C THR A 127 -24.50 -13.14 27.78
N LYS A 128 -24.60 -12.94 29.11
CA LYS A 128 -24.55 -13.98 30.15
C LYS A 128 -23.40 -14.99 29.96
N TRP A 129 -22.18 -14.49 29.66
CA TRP A 129 -21.00 -15.33 29.47
C TRP A 129 -19.77 -14.79 30.22
N PRO A 130 -19.71 -14.94 31.56
CA PRO A 130 -18.65 -14.34 32.38
C PRO A 130 -17.23 -14.78 32.00
N TRP A 131 -17.07 -16.04 31.58
CA TRP A 131 -15.78 -16.54 31.10
C TRP A 131 -15.29 -15.78 29.87
N PHE A 132 -16.18 -15.40 28.94
CA PHE A 132 -15.79 -14.66 27.75
C PHE A 132 -15.39 -13.21 28.07
N VAL A 133 -16.05 -12.60 29.05
CA VAL A 133 -15.66 -11.29 29.57
C VAL A 133 -14.24 -11.34 30.15
N ASP A 134 -13.94 -12.33 31.00
CA ASP A 134 -12.56 -12.53 31.52
C ASP A 134 -11.55 -12.86 30.42
N PHE A 135 -11.93 -13.71 29.45
CA PHE A 135 -11.12 -14.06 28.29
C PHE A 135 -10.72 -12.82 27.47
N LEU A 136 -11.65 -11.89 27.22
CA LEU A 136 -11.36 -10.61 26.56
C LEU A 136 -10.56 -9.63 27.41
N GLY A 137 -10.35 -9.91 28.70
CA GLY A 137 -9.59 -9.04 29.60
C GLY A 137 -10.45 -8.24 30.58
N GLY A 138 -11.74 -8.52 30.68
CA GLY A 138 -12.66 -7.92 31.65
C GLY A 138 -13.53 -6.79 31.10
N GLY A 139 -13.26 -6.31 29.88
CA GLY A 139 -14.00 -5.22 29.25
C GLY A 139 -15.41 -5.63 28.83
N VAL A 140 -16.40 -4.86 29.28
CA VAL A 140 -17.79 -4.92 28.81
C VAL A 140 -18.07 -3.72 27.91
N PHE A 141 -18.83 -3.90 26.83
CA PHE A 141 -19.17 -2.81 25.93
C PHE A 141 -19.78 -1.63 26.71
N TYR A 142 -19.27 -0.43 26.47
CA TYR A 142 -19.72 0.78 27.16
C TYR A 142 -20.34 1.80 26.20
N SER A 143 -19.64 2.12 25.12
CA SER A 143 -20.10 3.07 24.09
C SER A 143 -19.34 2.88 22.79
N ASN A 144 -19.76 3.57 21.74
CA ASN A 144 -19.11 3.57 20.43
C ASN A 144 -19.12 4.97 19.80
N SER A 145 -18.30 5.17 18.76
CA SER A 145 -18.41 6.33 17.88
C SER A 145 -19.36 6.03 16.71
N TRP A 146 -20.24 6.96 16.34
CA TRP A 146 -21.06 6.82 15.12
C TRP A 146 -21.17 8.15 14.36
N PRO A 147 -21.11 8.16 13.01
CA PRO A 147 -20.92 7.03 12.09
C PRO A 147 -19.48 6.49 12.09
N PRO A 148 -19.20 5.37 11.38
CA PRO A 148 -17.83 4.93 11.11
C PRO A 148 -16.96 6.07 10.59
N VAL A 149 -15.78 6.24 11.17
CA VAL A 149 -14.89 7.37 10.90
C VAL A 149 -13.44 6.92 10.94
N GLN A 150 -12.61 7.58 10.14
CA GLN A 150 -11.16 7.43 10.22
C GLN A 150 -10.65 7.93 11.57
N ALA A 151 -9.64 7.29 12.15
CA ALA A 151 -9.02 7.76 13.37
C ALA A 151 -7.51 7.60 13.34
N ARG A 152 -6.82 8.47 14.07
CA ARG A 152 -5.39 8.30 14.37
C ARG A 152 -5.21 7.22 15.44
N LEU A 153 -4.33 6.26 15.20
CA LEU A 153 -4.00 5.19 16.13
C LEU A 153 -2.55 5.31 16.58
N ILE A 154 -2.29 4.99 17.84
CA ILE A 154 -0.94 4.91 18.44
C ILE A 154 -0.59 3.44 18.65
N VAL A 155 0.63 3.06 18.33
CA VAL A 155 1.18 1.72 18.60
C VAL A 155 1.84 1.72 19.99
N ASP A 156 1.22 1.01 20.95
CA ASP A 156 1.68 0.94 22.34
C ASP A 156 2.96 0.11 22.50
N ASP A 157 3.15 -0.92 21.66
CA ASP A 157 4.34 -1.76 21.68
C ASP A 157 4.84 -2.08 20.27
N ASN A 158 5.74 -1.26 19.75
CA ASN A 158 6.40 -1.46 18.46
C ASN A 158 7.48 -2.57 18.47
N LYS A 159 7.66 -3.31 19.57
CA LYS A 159 8.54 -4.48 19.64
C LYS A 159 7.78 -5.80 19.55
N HIS A 160 6.46 -5.76 19.68
CA HIS A 160 5.64 -6.97 19.60
C HIS A 160 5.61 -7.50 18.15
N ALA A 161 5.60 -8.82 17.97
CA ALA A 161 5.68 -9.45 16.65
C ALA A 161 4.54 -9.02 15.68
N VAL A 162 3.40 -8.60 16.23
CA VAL A 162 2.20 -8.14 15.49
C VAL A 162 2.31 -6.70 15.01
N THR A 163 3.08 -5.86 15.70
CA THR A 163 3.11 -4.40 15.51
C THR A 163 4.51 -3.87 15.20
N GLN A 164 5.54 -4.71 15.20
CA GLN A 164 6.93 -4.35 14.89
C GLN A 164 7.17 -3.76 13.50
N SER A 165 6.22 -3.94 12.58
CA SER A 165 6.26 -3.41 11.22
C SER A 165 5.52 -2.08 11.06
N LEU A 166 4.81 -1.63 12.11
CA LEU A 166 4.04 -0.40 12.11
C LEU A 166 4.88 0.80 12.57
N PRO A 167 4.59 2.02 12.09
CA PRO A 167 5.10 3.25 12.69
C PRO A 167 4.50 3.45 14.09
N ASP A 168 5.07 4.36 14.89
CA ASP A 168 4.59 4.66 16.24
C ASP A 168 3.13 5.18 16.27
N ALA A 169 2.66 5.76 15.16
CA ALA A 169 1.26 6.12 14.95
C ALA A 169 0.91 6.13 13.46
N TYR A 170 -0.36 5.87 13.14
CA TYR A 170 -0.87 5.86 11.76
C TYR A 170 -2.37 6.22 11.71
N ALA A 171 -2.87 6.59 10.53
CA ALA A 171 -4.30 6.77 10.31
C ALA A 171 -4.93 5.42 9.94
N SER A 172 -5.97 5.00 10.66
CA SER A 172 -6.74 3.80 10.33
C SER A 172 -7.53 3.98 9.03
N PRO A 173 -8.13 2.94 8.45
CA PRO A 173 -9.31 3.07 7.61
C PRO A 173 -10.54 3.57 8.40
N VAL A 174 -11.62 3.87 7.68
CA VAL A 174 -12.92 4.17 8.28
C VAL A 174 -13.43 2.95 9.05
N ASN A 175 -13.86 3.15 10.30
CA ASN A 175 -14.37 2.08 11.16
C ASN A 175 -15.25 2.65 12.30
N GLU A 176 -16.11 1.83 12.89
CA GLU A 176 -16.79 2.13 14.16
C GLU A 176 -15.92 1.72 15.36
N TRP A 177 -15.67 2.64 16.29
CA TRP A 177 -14.76 2.42 17.43
C TRP A 177 -15.52 2.08 18.71
N TYR A 178 -15.18 0.97 19.36
CA TYR A 178 -15.78 0.57 20.64
C TYR A 178 -14.95 1.00 21.83
N HIS A 179 -15.63 1.44 22.88
CA HIS A 179 -15.09 1.77 24.18
C HIS A 179 -15.62 0.77 25.20
N TRP A 180 -14.73 0.28 26.06
CA TRP A 180 -14.98 -0.80 27.01
C TRP A 180 -14.85 -0.31 28.44
N ARG A 181 -15.65 -0.86 29.37
CA ARG A 181 -15.49 -0.61 30.81
C ARG A 181 -15.53 -1.91 31.63
N PRO A 182 -14.56 -2.13 32.55
CA PRO A 182 -13.29 -1.39 32.67
C PRO A 182 -12.47 -1.44 31.38
N SER A 183 -11.48 -0.55 31.22
CA SER A 183 -10.58 -0.66 30.05
C SER A 183 -9.85 -2.00 30.12
N PRO A 184 -9.71 -2.76 29.02
CA PRO A 184 -8.87 -3.96 28.98
C PRO A 184 -7.46 -3.70 29.50
N ARG A 185 -6.93 -2.49 29.35
CA ARG A 185 -5.60 -2.10 29.87
C ARG A 185 -5.48 -2.18 31.39
N GLU A 186 -6.59 -2.04 32.12
CA GLU A 186 -6.59 -2.13 33.59
C GLU A 186 -6.31 -3.56 34.07
N ASN A 187 -6.49 -4.56 33.21
CA ASN A 187 -6.18 -5.94 33.52
C ASN A 187 -4.68 -6.22 33.31
N LYS A 188 -3.99 -6.62 34.38
CA LYS A 188 -2.55 -6.92 34.37
C LYS A 188 -2.14 -8.02 33.39
N ASP A 189 -3.07 -8.89 33.00
CA ASP A 189 -2.82 -10.00 32.07
C ASP A 189 -3.07 -9.57 30.63
N VAL A 190 -3.59 -8.36 30.39
CA VAL A 190 -3.79 -7.79 29.05
C VAL A 190 -2.59 -6.95 28.65
N LYS A 191 -2.16 -7.18 27.42
CA LYS A 191 -1.19 -6.34 26.73
C LYS A 191 -1.90 -5.63 25.58
N VAL A 192 -2.04 -4.31 25.70
CA VAL A 192 -2.51 -3.45 24.62
C VAL A 192 -1.39 -3.26 23.61
N LEU A 193 -1.72 -3.35 22.33
CA LEU A 193 -0.80 -3.23 21.20
C LEU A 193 -1.05 -1.96 20.39
N VAL A 194 -2.32 -1.55 20.25
CA VAL A 194 -2.71 -0.34 19.53
C VAL A 194 -3.89 0.33 20.25
N THR A 195 -3.85 1.66 20.32
CA THR A 195 -4.82 2.51 21.02
C THR A 195 -5.34 3.60 20.11
N LEU A 196 -6.61 3.96 20.26
CA LEU A 196 -7.19 5.16 19.63
C LEU A 196 -6.51 6.40 20.23
N ASP A 197 -5.86 7.23 19.40
CA ASP A 197 -5.15 8.42 19.88
C ASP A 197 -6.14 9.38 20.57
N PRO A 198 -5.86 9.89 21.79
CA PRO A 198 -6.70 10.89 22.43
C PRO A 198 -6.91 12.16 21.60
N SER A 199 -6.03 12.46 20.62
CA SER A 199 -6.19 13.57 19.69
C SER A 199 -7.43 13.46 18.80
N ASN A 200 -8.05 12.27 18.72
CA ASN A 200 -9.30 12.09 17.98
C ASN A 200 -10.52 12.65 18.72
N TYR A 201 -10.44 12.87 20.04
CA TYR A 201 -11.59 13.29 20.82
C TYR A 201 -11.89 14.78 20.68
N PRO A 202 -13.18 15.17 20.61
CA PRO A 202 -14.36 14.30 20.54
C PRO A 202 -14.48 13.57 19.18
N LEU A 203 -14.77 12.28 19.20
CA LEU A 203 -14.83 11.43 18.00
C LEU A 203 -16.25 10.91 17.73
N GLY A 204 -16.82 11.27 16.59
CA GLY A 204 -18.16 10.88 16.14
C GLY A 204 -19.06 12.08 15.82
N ILE A 205 -20.26 11.80 15.28
CA ILE A 205 -21.26 12.83 14.94
C ILE A 205 -22.58 12.58 15.66
N LYS A 206 -23.11 11.34 15.55
CA LYS A 206 -24.35 10.92 16.20
C LYS A 206 -24.07 10.42 17.61
N ASP A 207 -23.15 9.47 17.71
CA ASP A 207 -22.66 8.93 18.98
C ASP A 207 -21.20 9.34 19.12
N ILE A 208 -20.89 10.06 20.20
CA ILE A 208 -19.62 10.77 20.36
C ILE A 208 -18.84 10.17 21.52
N LEU A 209 -17.63 9.70 21.24
CA LEU A 209 -16.64 9.40 22.27
C LEU A 209 -15.99 10.71 22.70
N THR A 210 -16.13 11.05 23.98
CA THR A 210 -15.64 12.32 24.54
C THR A 210 -14.28 12.23 25.22
N GLY A 211 -13.77 11.01 25.43
CA GLY A 211 -12.51 10.73 26.10
C GLY A 211 -12.46 9.33 26.72
N GLY A 212 -11.35 9.02 27.38
CA GLY A 212 -11.10 7.73 28.03
C GLY A 212 -10.03 6.91 27.32
N ASP A 213 -9.61 5.81 27.96
CA ASP A 213 -8.67 4.87 27.35
C ASP A 213 -9.44 3.93 26.40
N THR A 214 -9.08 3.94 25.12
CA THR A 214 -9.75 3.14 24.08
C THR A 214 -8.72 2.26 23.37
N PRO A 215 -8.28 1.15 24.00
CA PRO A 215 -7.46 0.15 23.34
C PRO A 215 -8.27 -0.50 22.21
N VAL A 216 -7.68 -0.59 21.02
CA VAL A 216 -8.34 -1.12 19.81
C VAL A 216 -7.71 -2.42 19.32
N VAL A 217 -6.50 -2.74 19.75
CA VAL A 217 -5.87 -4.04 19.51
C VAL A 217 -5.18 -4.49 20.79
N TRP A 218 -5.52 -5.68 21.29
CA TRP A 218 -4.87 -6.22 22.49
C TRP A 218 -4.87 -7.75 22.50
N THR A 219 -4.03 -8.29 23.37
CA THR A 219 -3.98 -9.72 23.69
C THR A 219 -4.13 -9.92 25.20
N ASN A 220 -4.94 -10.89 25.61
CA ASN A 220 -4.93 -11.42 26.98
C ASN A 220 -3.90 -12.54 27.06
N THR A 221 -2.80 -12.28 27.76
CA THR A 221 -1.61 -13.15 27.82
C THR A 221 -1.83 -14.49 28.50
N LYS A 222 -2.98 -14.69 29.17
CA LYS A 222 -3.43 -16.01 29.63
C LYS A 222 -3.74 -16.97 28.47
N TYR A 223 -4.03 -16.46 27.28
CA TYR A 223 -4.48 -17.22 26.12
C TYR A 223 -3.65 -16.89 24.88
N ASN A 224 -3.65 -17.80 23.90
CA ASN A 224 -3.15 -17.51 22.56
C ASN A 224 -4.24 -16.77 21.77
N MET A 225 -4.45 -15.49 22.07
CA MET A 225 -5.57 -14.73 21.52
C MET A 225 -5.16 -13.32 21.12
N ILE A 226 -5.84 -12.75 20.14
CA ILE A 226 -5.80 -11.32 19.86
C ILE A 226 -7.19 -10.83 19.47
N TYR A 227 -7.54 -9.65 19.95
CA TYR A 227 -8.74 -8.93 19.53
C TYR A 227 -8.33 -7.69 18.74
N MET A 228 -9.08 -7.41 17.67
CA MET A 228 -8.96 -6.22 16.85
C MET A 228 -10.32 -5.55 16.74
N ASN A 229 -10.43 -4.28 17.11
CA ASN A 229 -11.71 -3.57 17.11
C ASN A 229 -12.19 -3.23 15.69
N MET A 230 -11.30 -3.15 14.70
CA MET A 230 -11.67 -2.90 13.32
C MET A 230 -12.45 -4.06 12.69
N GLY A 231 -13.52 -3.76 11.96
CA GLY A 231 -14.35 -4.76 11.29
C GLY A 231 -15.74 -4.30 10.86
N HIS A 232 -15.92 -3.02 10.55
CA HIS A 232 -17.19 -2.43 10.11
C HIS A 232 -17.07 -1.80 8.71
N GLY A 233 -17.84 -2.33 7.74
CA GLY A 233 -17.95 -1.82 6.37
C GLY A 233 -16.87 -2.35 5.40
N ASP A 234 -16.92 -1.86 4.16
CA ASP A 234 -16.11 -2.32 3.02
C ASP A 234 -14.74 -1.61 2.87
N LYS A 235 -14.31 -0.87 3.91
CA LYS A 235 -13.06 -0.10 3.89
C LYS A 235 -12.00 -0.61 4.85
N VAL A 236 -12.31 -1.56 5.73
CA VAL A 236 -11.37 -2.06 6.75
C VAL A 236 -10.11 -2.66 6.10
N MET A 237 -10.25 -3.34 4.96
CA MET A 237 -9.12 -3.98 4.27
C MET A 237 -8.44 -3.06 3.24
N SER A 238 -8.74 -1.75 3.23
CA SER A 238 -8.20 -0.79 2.25
C SER A 238 -6.82 -0.24 2.59
N ASP A 239 -6.35 -0.41 3.83
CA ASP A 239 -5.02 0.04 4.26
C ASP A 239 -4.02 -1.10 4.41
N TYR A 240 -2.85 -0.92 3.82
CA TYR A 240 -1.78 -1.92 3.82
C TYR A 240 -1.13 -2.11 5.19
N MET A 241 -0.96 -1.05 5.99
CA MET A 241 -0.32 -1.16 7.31
C MET A 241 -1.21 -2.02 8.23
N GLN A 242 -2.50 -1.72 8.25
CA GLN A 242 -3.50 -2.51 8.96
C GLN A 242 -3.55 -3.96 8.45
N ASN A 243 -3.55 -4.17 7.13
CA ASN A 243 -3.53 -5.52 6.56
C ASN A 243 -2.28 -6.32 6.96
N ASN A 244 -1.12 -5.67 7.08
CA ASN A 244 0.08 -6.31 7.57
C ASN A 244 -0.01 -6.68 9.05
N MET A 245 -0.52 -5.79 9.90
CA MET A 245 -0.77 -6.10 11.30
C MET A 245 -1.73 -7.30 11.42
N ILE A 246 -2.78 -7.35 10.60
CA ILE A 246 -3.73 -8.47 10.54
C ILE A 246 -3.03 -9.77 10.14
N ALA A 247 -2.17 -9.74 9.11
CA ALA A 247 -1.38 -10.91 8.72
C ALA A 247 -0.41 -11.34 9.84
N ASP A 248 0.36 -10.41 10.39
CA ASP A 248 1.37 -10.67 11.43
C ASP A 248 0.70 -11.25 12.69
N ALA A 249 -0.50 -10.78 13.05
CA ALA A 249 -1.35 -11.37 14.09
C ALA A 249 -1.70 -12.84 13.80
N LEU A 250 -2.13 -13.18 12.59
CA LEU A 250 -2.47 -14.56 12.23
C LEU A 250 -1.26 -15.50 12.36
N PHE A 251 -0.09 -15.08 11.85
CA PHE A 251 1.14 -15.89 11.94
C PHE A 251 1.61 -16.02 13.39
N TRP A 252 1.52 -14.94 14.18
CA TRP A 252 1.81 -14.95 15.61
C TRP A 252 0.94 -15.95 16.37
N LEU A 253 -0.39 -15.95 16.14
CA LEU A 253 -1.32 -16.94 16.71
C LEU A 253 -1.02 -18.37 16.24
N GLY A 254 -0.65 -18.53 14.97
CA GLY A 254 -0.23 -19.80 14.38
C GLY A 254 1.11 -20.30 14.89
N LYS A 255 1.82 -19.53 15.74
CA LYS A 255 3.17 -19.81 16.27
C LYS A 255 4.18 -20.08 15.16
N THR A 256 4.01 -19.39 14.03
CA THR A 256 4.90 -19.48 12.88
C THR A 256 5.44 -18.09 12.54
N LYS A 257 6.60 -18.02 11.90
CA LYS A 257 7.10 -16.75 11.39
C LYS A 257 6.50 -16.54 10.01
N ARG A 258 5.87 -15.38 9.80
CA ARG A 258 5.52 -14.93 8.45
C ARG A 258 6.82 -14.88 7.64
N LYS A 259 6.88 -15.63 6.54
CA LYS A 259 7.97 -15.45 5.58
C LYS A 259 7.79 -14.07 4.97
N PRO A 260 8.83 -13.22 4.91
CA PRO A 260 8.75 -11.98 4.14
C PRO A 260 8.34 -12.38 2.73
N SER A 261 7.16 -11.94 2.30
CA SER A 261 6.73 -12.22 0.94
C SER A 261 7.72 -11.54 0.00
N ALA A 262 8.32 -12.32 -0.90
CA ALA A 262 9.13 -11.79 -1.98
C ALA A 262 8.32 -10.91 -2.95
N LYS A 263 6.98 -10.89 -2.83
CA LYS A 263 6.03 -10.21 -3.71
C LYS A 263 5.09 -9.19 -3.05
N THR A 264 5.06 -9.01 -1.72
CA THR A 264 3.96 -8.21 -1.11
C THR A 264 4.32 -7.14 -0.08
N LEU A 265 5.54 -7.00 0.44
CA LEU A 265 5.87 -5.80 1.24
C LEU A 265 6.44 -4.64 0.40
N PRO A 266 7.47 -4.84 -0.44
CA PRO A 266 8.01 -3.76 -1.27
C PRO A 266 7.15 -3.48 -2.49
N GLU A 267 6.52 -4.49 -3.11
CA GLU A 267 5.73 -4.32 -4.34
C GLU A 267 4.34 -3.72 -4.06
N MET A 268 3.68 -4.06 -2.95
CA MET A 268 2.40 -3.44 -2.55
C MET A 268 2.61 -2.04 -1.97
N SER A 269 3.67 -1.83 -1.17
CA SER A 269 4.06 -0.48 -0.77
C SER A 269 4.49 0.35 -1.98
N ALA A 270 5.20 -0.21 -2.97
CA ALA A 270 5.55 0.52 -4.20
C ALA A 270 4.35 0.76 -5.12
N ARG A 271 3.32 -0.09 -5.05
CA ARG A 271 2.06 0.06 -5.79
C ARG A 271 1.21 1.22 -5.26
N TYR A 272 1.25 1.50 -3.96
CA TYR A 272 0.41 2.51 -3.31
C TYR A 272 1.17 3.74 -2.81
N TYR A 273 2.48 3.62 -2.63
CA TYR A 273 3.39 4.72 -2.31
C TYR A 273 4.57 4.74 -3.29
N PRO A 274 5.12 5.93 -3.59
CA PRO A 274 6.21 6.04 -4.56
C PRO A 274 7.49 5.42 -4.02
N LYS A 275 8.12 4.55 -4.83
CA LYS A 275 9.49 4.09 -4.58
C LYS A 275 10.46 5.25 -4.80
N LEU A 276 11.08 5.74 -3.74
CA LEU A 276 12.06 6.82 -3.80
C LEU A 276 13.46 6.31 -4.17
N VAL A 277 14.16 7.08 -5.00
CA VAL A 277 15.58 6.93 -5.33
C VAL A 277 16.33 8.08 -4.67
N ASN A 278 17.39 7.77 -3.91
CA ASN A 278 18.29 8.80 -3.37
C ASN A 278 19.16 9.35 -4.50
N VAL A 279 19.09 10.66 -4.71
CA VAL A 279 19.87 11.37 -5.71
C VAL A 279 20.96 12.15 -4.97
N LYS A 280 22.22 11.78 -5.20
CA LYS A 280 23.35 12.57 -4.73
C LYS A 280 23.41 13.86 -5.54
N GLY A 281 23.27 15.00 -4.88
CA GLY A 281 23.32 16.32 -5.49
C GLY A 281 24.69 16.63 -6.08
N GLY A 282 24.72 17.59 -7.00
CA GLY A 282 25.94 18.00 -7.67
C GLY A 282 25.72 19.14 -8.66
N ALA A 283 26.84 19.60 -9.23
CA ALA A 283 26.83 20.58 -10.29
C ALA A 283 26.52 19.92 -11.64
N PHE A 284 25.72 20.58 -12.46
CA PHE A 284 25.44 20.18 -13.84
C PHE A 284 25.18 21.39 -14.73
N MET A 285 25.22 21.17 -16.04
CA MET A 285 24.73 22.15 -17.01
C MET A 285 23.23 21.98 -17.21
N MET A 286 22.46 22.99 -16.80
CA MET A 286 21.01 23.07 -16.97
C MET A 286 20.67 23.78 -18.28
N GLY A 287 19.66 23.30 -18.99
CA GLY A 287 19.24 23.78 -20.30
C GLY A 287 19.85 23.02 -21.47
N ASP A 288 19.59 23.54 -22.68
CA ASP A 288 20.03 22.93 -23.92
C ASP A 288 21.46 23.35 -24.28
N GLU A 289 22.38 22.38 -24.21
CA GLU A 289 23.79 22.57 -24.55
C GLU A 289 24.04 22.54 -26.07
N THR A 290 23.06 22.12 -26.87
CA THR A 290 23.21 21.96 -28.32
C THR A 290 22.79 23.17 -29.13
N GLY A 291 22.06 24.11 -28.53
CA GLY A 291 21.50 25.29 -29.21
C GLY A 291 20.36 24.99 -30.17
N LYS A 292 19.76 23.79 -30.10
CA LYS A 292 18.63 23.35 -30.95
C LYS A 292 17.28 23.55 -30.28
N GLY A 293 17.26 23.87 -28.99
CA GLY A 293 16.06 24.09 -28.20
C GLY A 293 15.42 25.45 -28.40
N GLY A 294 14.29 25.63 -27.70
CA GLY A 294 13.61 26.91 -27.59
C GLY A 294 14.46 27.97 -26.90
N LYS A 295 14.07 29.24 -27.07
CA LYS A 295 14.80 30.37 -26.45
C LYS A 295 14.82 30.29 -24.93
N ASP A 296 13.77 29.73 -24.34
CA ASP A 296 13.61 29.56 -22.89
C ASP A 296 14.31 28.31 -22.35
N GLU A 297 14.93 27.50 -23.22
CA GLU A 297 15.87 26.43 -22.87
C GLU A 297 17.33 26.95 -22.85
N LEU A 298 17.54 28.22 -23.21
CA LEU A 298 18.84 28.88 -23.37
C LEU A 298 18.94 30.13 -22.47
N PRO A 299 20.17 30.57 -22.11
CA PRO A 299 21.43 29.86 -22.30
C PRO A 299 21.51 28.63 -21.38
N ALA A 300 22.27 27.62 -21.81
CA ALA A 300 22.71 26.60 -20.87
C ALA A 300 23.55 27.27 -19.77
N HIS A 301 23.25 27.00 -18.50
CA HIS A 301 23.93 27.60 -17.35
C HIS A 301 24.27 26.57 -16.27
N GLN A 302 25.26 26.87 -15.44
CA GLN A 302 25.67 25.97 -14.37
C GLN A 302 24.70 26.06 -13.19
N SER A 303 24.17 24.91 -12.76
CA SER A 303 23.29 24.77 -11.61
C SER A 303 23.81 23.69 -10.66
N ILE A 304 23.54 23.84 -9.37
CA ILE A 304 23.92 22.90 -8.30
C ILE A 304 22.65 22.53 -7.55
N VAL A 305 22.35 21.24 -7.44
CA VAL A 305 21.26 20.73 -6.61
C VAL A 305 21.83 19.99 -5.39
N LYS A 306 21.15 20.09 -4.25
CA LYS A 306 21.44 19.34 -3.03
C LYS A 306 21.08 17.87 -3.20
N ASP A 307 21.43 17.06 -2.20
CA ASP A 307 20.89 15.71 -2.10
C ASP A 307 19.37 15.79 -1.91
N PHE A 308 18.64 14.93 -2.58
CA PHE A 308 17.19 14.80 -2.47
C PHE A 308 16.79 13.37 -2.84
N LYS A 309 15.50 13.06 -2.68
CA LYS A 309 14.90 11.83 -3.16
C LYS A 309 13.89 12.15 -4.25
N ILE A 310 13.77 11.27 -5.24
CA ILE A 310 12.74 11.39 -6.28
C ILE A 310 12.11 10.04 -6.58
N ALA A 311 10.82 10.03 -6.88
CA ALA A 311 10.11 8.82 -7.25
C ALA A 311 10.71 8.20 -8.52
N ALA A 312 10.90 6.88 -8.49
CA ALA A 312 11.48 6.11 -9.60
C ALA A 312 10.65 6.18 -10.88
N THR A 313 9.35 6.43 -10.76
CA THR A 313 8.37 6.53 -11.85
C THR A 313 7.48 7.76 -11.64
N GLU A 314 6.69 8.07 -12.66
CA GLU A 314 5.48 8.89 -12.53
C GLU A 314 4.53 8.32 -11.47
N THR A 315 3.71 9.17 -10.84
CA THR A 315 2.68 8.74 -9.88
C THR A 315 1.60 7.94 -10.60
N THR A 316 1.32 6.73 -10.12
CA THR A 316 0.39 5.81 -10.79
C THR A 316 -1.06 6.06 -10.40
N VAL A 317 -1.98 5.51 -11.20
CA VAL A 317 -3.42 5.49 -10.89
C VAL A 317 -3.68 4.81 -9.55
N ALA A 318 -2.97 3.72 -9.23
CA ALA A 318 -3.10 3.04 -7.95
C ALA A 318 -2.73 3.94 -6.76
N GLN A 319 -1.60 4.65 -6.86
CA GLN A 319 -1.15 5.61 -5.84
C GLN A 319 -2.15 6.76 -5.69
N TRP A 320 -2.61 7.32 -6.80
CA TRP A 320 -3.61 8.40 -6.80
C TRP A 320 -4.96 7.97 -6.21
N ARG A 321 -5.40 6.73 -6.50
CA ARG A 321 -6.68 6.22 -5.99
C ARG A 321 -6.70 6.14 -4.47
N VAL A 322 -5.57 5.85 -3.83
CA VAL A 322 -5.44 5.88 -2.36
C VAL A 322 -5.70 7.30 -1.84
N PHE A 323 -5.08 8.30 -2.46
CA PHE A 323 -5.32 9.70 -2.13
C PHE A 323 -6.80 10.09 -2.30
N CYS A 324 -7.44 9.72 -3.41
CA CYS A 324 -8.87 9.95 -3.63
C CYS A 324 -9.74 9.31 -2.53
N ASN A 325 -9.49 8.05 -2.19
CA ASN A 325 -10.27 7.32 -1.20
C ASN A 325 -10.12 7.91 0.22
N ALA A 326 -8.91 8.33 0.57
CA ALA A 326 -8.60 8.94 1.86
C ALA A 326 -9.20 10.34 1.99
N THR A 327 -9.09 11.16 0.95
CA THR A 327 -9.53 12.58 0.98
C THR A 327 -10.96 12.80 0.48
N LYS A 328 -11.63 11.74 0.03
CA LYS A 328 -12.95 11.78 -0.64
C LYS A 328 -12.96 12.62 -1.92
N ARG A 329 -11.79 12.88 -2.51
CA ARG A 329 -11.68 13.49 -3.83
C ARG A 329 -12.14 12.50 -4.90
N ALA A 330 -12.83 13.01 -5.91
CA ALA A 330 -13.15 12.22 -7.09
C ALA A 330 -11.86 11.84 -7.84
N MET A 331 -11.90 10.71 -8.54
CA MET A 331 -10.91 10.43 -9.58
C MET A 331 -11.00 11.52 -10.67
N PRO A 332 -9.90 11.87 -11.34
CA PRO A 332 -9.94 12.75 -12.50
C PRO A 332 -10.82 12.19 -13.63
N ASP A 333 -11.06 13.00 -14.65
CA ASP A 333 -11.82 12.58 -15.83
C ASP A 333 -11.25 11.30 -16.43
N LEU A 334 -12.16 10.33 -16.66
CA LEU A 334 -11.84 9.01 -17.19
C LEU A 334 -11.20 9.15 -18.58
N PRO A 335 -9.97 8.65 -18.80
CA PRO A 335 -9.38 8.66 -20.13
C PRO A 335 -10.11 7.68 -21.07
N GLY A 336 -10.03 7.92 -22.37
CA GLY A 336 -10.74 7.11 -23.38
C GLY A 336 -10.34 5.63 -23.43
N TRP A 337 -9.24 5.25 -22.76
CA TRP A 337 -8.80 3.85 -22.61
C TRP A 337 -9.08 3.28 -21.20
N GLY A 338 -9.68 4.05 -20.30
CA GLY A 338 -10.00 3.63 -18.94
C GLY A 338 -8.85 3.76 -17.95
N TRP A 339 -9.19 3.60 -16.66
CA TRP A 339 -8.21 3.61 -15.57
C TRP A 339 -7.51 2.26 -15.45
N HIS A 340 -6.18 2.26 -15.57
CA HIS A 340 -5.31 1.11 -15.33
C HIS A 340 -4.35 1.43 -14.19
N GLU A 341 -4.32 0.57 -13.18
CA GLU A 341 -3.64 0.83 -11.90
C GLU A 341 -2.13 1.10 -12.03
N ASP A 342 -1.46 0.49 -13.00
CA ASP A 342 0.00 0.61 -13.22
C ASP A 342 0.37 1.70 -14.25
N HIS A 343 -0.61 2.44 -14.78
CA HIS A 343 -0.36 3.59 -15.65
C HIS A 343 -0.16 4.86 -14.82
N PRO A 344 0.52 5.89 -15.35
CA PRO A 344 0.56 7.20 -14.71
C PRO A 344 -0.84 7.80 -14.61
N VAL A 345 -1.11 8.48 -13.50
CA VAL A 345 -2.29 9.32 -13.38
C VAL A 345 -2.17 10.52 -14.32
N ILE A 346 -3.28 10.87 -14.98
CA ILE A 346 -3.39 12.00 -15.90
C ILE A 346 -4.64 12.82 -15.59
N ASN A 347 -4.85 13.92 -16.31
CA ASN A 347 -5.93 14.86 -16.03
C ASN A 347 -5.83 15.49 -14.64
N VAL A 348 -4.62 15.64 -14.10
CA VAL A 348 -4.36 16.30 -12.82
C VAL A 348 -3.77 17.69 -13.03
N SER A 349 -4.26 18.66 -12.27
CA SER A 349 -3.71 20.02 -12.24
C SER A 349 -2.43 20.07 -11.38
N TRP A 350 -1.70 21.19 -11.43
CA TRP A 350 -0.57 21.40 -10.55
C TRP A 350 -1.02 21.46 -9.08
N ASP A 351 -2.16 22.11 -8.82
CA ASP A 351 -2.75 22.22 -7.48
C ASP A 351 -3.13 20.84 -6.91
N ASP A 352 -3.64 19.95 -7.76
CA ASP A 352 -3.95 18.57 -7.41
C ASP A 352 -2.69 17.77 -7.05
N ALA A 353 -1.63 17.90 -7.85
CA ALA A 353 -0.35 17.25 -7.60
C ALA A 353 0.29 17.71 -6.29
N VAL A 354 0.19 19.00 -5.97
CA VAL A 354 0.64 19.57 -4.69
C VAL A 354 -0.21 19.07 -3.52
N ALA A 355 -1.53 19.01 -3.67
CA ALA A 355 -2.41 18.45 -2.64
C ALA A 355 -2.09 16.98 -2.34
N TYR A 356 -1.76 16.19 -3.37
CA TYR A 356 -1.29 14.82 -3.21
C TYR A 356 0.04 14.77 -2.42
N CYS A 357 1.00 15.65 -2.73
CA CYS A 357 2.27 15.72 -2.01
C CYS A 357 2.07 16.04 -0.52
N TYR A 358 1.19 17.00 -0.20
CA TYR A 358 0.86 17.33 1.19
C TYR A 358 0.24 16.15 1.94
N TRP A 359 -0.79 15.53 1.36
CA TRP A 359 -1.41 14.35 1.95
C TRP A 359 -0.40 13.22 2.16
N LEU A 360 0.42 12.92 1.15
CA LEU A 360 1.44 11.88 1.23
C LEU A 360 2.47 12.18 2.33
N SER A 361 2.77 13.46 2.54
CA SER A 361 3.65 13.89 3.63
C SER A 361 3.08 13.58 5.00
N GLU A 362 1.79 13.83 5.20
CA GLU A 362 1.11 13.48 6.45
C GLU A 362 1.04 11.97 6.67
N GLN A 363 0.84 11.19 5.61
CA GLN A 363 0.74 9.72 5.72
C GLN A 363 2.07 9.06 6.07
N GLN A 364 3.18 9.58 5.55
CA GLN A 364 4.49 8.93 5.64
C GLN A 364 5.44 9.61 6.63
N GLY A 365 5.09 10.80 7.15
CA GLY A 365 5.99 11.58 8.00
C GLY A 365 7.26 12.04 7.29
N ILE A 366 7.25 12.08 5.95
CA ILE A 366 8.35 12.52 5.08
C ILE A 366 7.87 13.77 4.34
N HIS A 367 8.69 14.79 4.18
CA HIS A 367 8.31 15.97 3.41
C HIS A 367 8.34 15.66 1.90
N TYR A 368 7.18 15.38 1.31
CA TYR A 368 6.99 15.19 -0.12
C TYR A 368 6.58 16.50 -0.80
N ARG A 369 7.06 16.70 -2.03
CA ARG A 369 6.80 17.87 -2.86
C ARG A 369 6.95 17.52 -4.34
N LEU A 370 6.56 18.42 -5.23
CA LEU A 370 7.02 18.34 -6.62
C LEU A 370 8.54 18.63 -6.68
N PRO A 371 9.30 17.99 -7.58
CA PRO A 371 10.69 18.35 -7.81
C PRO A 371 10.79 19.79 -8.32
N THR A 372 11.89 20.48 -8.04
CA THR A 372 12.18 21.71 -8.76
C THR A 372 12.52 21.41 -10.22
N GLU A 373 12.43 22.41 -11.09
CA GLU A 373 12.82 22.30 -12.50
C GLU A 373 14.26 21.79 -12.62
N ALA A 374 15.15 22.29 -11.76
CA ALA A 374 16.55 21.92 -11.73
C ALA A 374 16.78 20.50 -11.19
N GLU A 375 16.08 20.10 -10.13
CA GLU A 375 16.14 18.74 -9.61
C GLU A 375 15.62 17.72 -10.64
N TRP A 376 14.51 18.04 -11.31
CA TRP A 376 13.94 17.20 -12.35
C TRP A 376 14.92 17.03 -13.52
N GLU A 377 15.50 18.13 -14.02
CA GLU A 377 16.45 18.06 -15.14
C GLU A 377 17.74 17.35 -14.75
N PHE A 378 18.28 17.61 -13.55
CA PHE A 378 19.45 16.90 -13.02
C PHE A 378 19.20 15.39 -12.95
N ALA A 379 18.05 15.00 -12.39
CA ALA A 379 17.63 13.61 -12.30
C ALA A 379 17.44 12.98 -13.68
N ALA A 380 16.82 13.69 -14.62
CA ALA A 380 16.59 13.24 -16.00
C ALA A 380 17.90 13.04 -16.77
N LYS A 381 18.91 13.89 -16.54
CA LYS A 381 20.24 13.76 -17.15
C LYS A 381 21.06 12.61 -16.55
N GLY A 382 20.59 11.94 -15.49
CA GLY A 382 21.28 10.81 -14.84
C GLY A 382 22.12 11.22 -13.62
N GLY A 383 21.90 12.43 -13.08
CA GLY A 383 22.61 12.95 -11.91
C GLY A 383 24.13 13.05 -12.12
N ILE A 384 24.90 12.82 -11.07
CA ILE A 384 26.39 12.86 -11.13
C ILE A 384 27.00 11.78 -12.04
N HIS A 385 26.23 10.77 -12.41
CA HIS A 385 26.66 9.68 -13.31
C HIS A 385 26.20 9.90 -14.76
N GLY A 386 25.42 10.95 -14.97
CA GLY A 386 24.77 11.29 -16.22
C GLY A 386 25.73 11.71 -17.32
N LYS A 387 25.27 11.60 -18.56
CA LYS A 387 25.92 12.16 -19.74
C LYS A 387 25.02 13.22 -20.34
N SER A 388 25.58 14.24 -20.98
CA SER A 388 24.76 15.20 -21.74
C SER A 388 24.14 14.48 -22.96
N ILE A 389 22.85 14.15 -22.84
CA ILE A 389 22.06 13.44 -23.86
C ILE A 389 20.66 14.06 -23.96
N SER A 390 20.04 13.96 -25.15
CA SER A 390 18.76 14.61 -25.42
C SER A 390 17.56 13.94 -24.74
N PHE A 391 17.65 12.64 -24.44
CA PHE A 391 16.60 11.84 -23.81
C PHE A 391 17.16 11.13 -22.58
N SER A 392 16.38 11.01 -21.51
CA SER A 392 16.83 10.38 -20.27
C SER A 392 17.16 8.91 -20.49
N GLY A 393 18.37 8.47 -20.13
CA GLY A 393 18.82 7.07 -20.21
C GLY A 393 19.26 6.55 -21.59
N GLY A 394 19.25 7.40 -22.63
CA GLY A 394 19.72 7.01 -23.96
C GLY A 394 19.65 8.10 -25.04
N THR A 395 20.26 7.85 -26.19
CA THR A 395 20.21 8.76 -27.35
C THR A 395 19.07 8.46 -28.32
N SER A 396 18.45 7.29 -28.20
CA SER A 396 17.29 6.88 -29.01
C SER A 396 16.03 6.84 -28.15
N ILE A 397 15.06 7.68 -28.51
CA ILE A 397 13.78 7.79 -27.79
C ILE A 397 13.01 6.46 -27.75
N ASP A 398 13.09 5.63 -28.79
CA ASP A 398 12.36 4.35 -28.86
C ASP A 398 12.74 3.39 -27.72
N SER A 399 13.97 3.52 -27.22
CA SER A 399 14.49 2.68 -26.13
C SER A 399 14.11 3.15 -24.72
N VAL A 400 13.76 4.44 -24.58
CA VAL A 400 13.62 5.08 -23.26
C VAL A 400 12.26 5.73 -23.03
N GLY A 401 11.45 5.93 -24.07
CA GLY A 401 10.23 6.71 -23.94
C GLY A 401 9.05 6.27 -24.77
N TRP A 402 7.90 6.81 -24.39
CA TRP A 402 6.61 6.67 -25.07
C TRP A 402 6.18 8.01 -25.64
N TYR A 403 6.04 8.09 -26.96
CA TYR A 403 5.73 9.32 -27.70
C TYR A 403 4.75 9.01 -28.85
N VAL A 404 4.36 10.01 -29.64
CA VAL A 404 3.26 9.88 -30.61
C VAL A 404 3.38 8.69 -31.58
N ALA A 405 4.60 8.27 -31.94
CA ALA A 405 4.80 7.12 -32.85
C ALA A 405 4.71 5.74 -32.14
N THR A 406 4.58 5.71 -30.82
CA THR A 406 4.53 4.47 -30.01
C THR A 406 3.11 4.00 -29.68
N GLY A 407 2.11 4.67 -30.25
CA GLY A 407 0.70 4.31 -30.11
C GLY A 407 -0.06 5.19 -29.13
N TYR A 408 -1.38 4.98 -29.11
CA TYR A 408 -2.33 5.79 -28.35
C TYR A 408 -2.34 5.44 -26.85
N GLY A 409 -2.52 6.45 -26.01
CA GLY A 409 -2.68 6.35 -24.56
C GLY A 409 -1.40 6.15 -23.77
N THR A 410 -1.48 6.39 -22.46
CA THR A 410 -0.40 6.11 -21.50
C THR A 410 -0.05 4.63 -21.50
N LYS A 411 1.17 4.30 -21.06
CA LYS A 411 1.65 2.92 -20.88
C LYS A 411 1.95 2.65 -19.41
N PRO A 412 2.00 1.37 -18.99
CA PRO A 412 2.43 1.03 -17.65
C PRO A 412 3.83 1.60 -17.39
N VAL A 413 4.01 2.18 -16.21
CA VAL A 413 5.29 2.77 -15.81
C VAL A 413 6.40 1.70 -15.75
N ALA A 414 7.65 2.12 -15.85
CA ALA A 414 8.84 1.28 -15.76
C ALA A 414 8.93 0.14 -16.77
N THR A 415 8.36 0.33 -17.97
CA THR A 415 8.40 -0.65 -19.07
C THR A 415 9.49 -0.36 -20.11
N LYS A 416 10.08 0.85 -20.09
CA LYS A 416 11.24 1.24 -20.91
C LYS A 416 12.52 1.24 -20.07
N LYS A 417 13.66 1.43 -20.74
CA LYS A 417 14.96 1.44 -20.06
C LYS A 417 15.06 2.63 -19.10
N PRO A 418 15.51 2.44 -17.84
CA PRO A 418 15.76 3.55 -16.93
C PRO A 418 17.05 4.30 -17.28
N ASN A 419 17.25 5.47 -16.68
CA ASN A 419 18.52 6.19 -16.70
C ASN A 419 19.53 5.65 -15.67
N GLU A 420 20.68 6.31 -15.59
CA GLU A 420 21.82 5.94 -14.74
C GLU A 420 21.50 5.92 -13.24
N LEU A 421 20.43 6.61 -12.81
CA LEU A 421 19.95 6.62 -11.42
C LEU A 421 18.89 5.54 -11.16
N GLY A 422 18.45 4.80 -12.18
CA GLY A 422 17.34 3.86 -12.07
C GLY A 422 15.96 4.55 -12.14
N LEU A 423 15.89 5.76 -12.70
CA LEU A 423 14.63 6.47 -12.94
C LEU A 423 14.06 6.09 -14.31
N PHE A 424 12.77 5.80 -14.33
CA PHE A 424 12.02 5.42 -15.52
C PHE A 424 11.14 6.57 -16.00
N ASP A 425 10.76 6.52 -17.28
CA ASP A 425 9.76 7.38 -17.90
C ASP A 425 10.04 8.90 -17.79
N MET A 426 11.29 9.31 -17.53
CA MET A 426 11.71 10.72 -17.58
C MET A 426 11.77 11.27 -19.04
N THR A 427 11.24 10.51 -20.00
CA THR A 427 11.14 10.85 -21.42
C THR A 427 9.86 10.21 -21.96
N GLY A 428 8.86 11.03 -22.29
CA GLY A 428 7.57 10.55 -22.78
C GLY A 428 6.66 10.01 -21.67
N ASN A 429 5.72 9.14 -22.06
CA ASN A 429 4.58 8.68 -21.26
C ASN A 429 3.66 9.83 -20.85
N VAL A 430 3.95 10.60 -19.80
CA VAL A 430 3.22 11.83 -19.48
C VAL A 430 4.15 13.00 -19.21
N TRP A 431 3.65 14.20 -19.50
CA TRP A 431 4.29 15.42 -19.04
C TRP A 431 4.24 15.46 -17.52
N GLU A 432 5.31 15.94 -16.90
CA GLU A 432 5.41 15.96 -15.45
C GLU A 432 5.49 17.37 -14.89
N TRP A 433 4.58 17.68 -13.96
CA TRP A 433 4.63 18.93 -13.21
C TRP A 433 5.91 19.06 -12.37
N VAL A 434 6.50 20.27 -12.38
CA VAL A 434 7.55 20.69 -11.46
C VAL A 434 7.07 21.83 -10.57
N SER A 435 7.79 22.13 -9.49
CA SER A 435 7.36 23.12 -8.48
C SER A 435 7.35 24.57 -9.01
N ASP A 436 8.16 24.85 -10.02
CA ASP A 436 8.63 26.17 -10.38
C ASP A 436 7.57 26.97 -11.15
N TRP A 437 7.55 28.29 -10.90
CA TRP A 437 6.87 29.22 -11.79
C TRP A 437 7.67 29.40 -13.08
N TYR A 438 6.98 29.66 -14.19
CA TYR A 438 7.62 29.94 -15.45
C TYR A 438 8.01 31.41 -15.58
N ASP A 439 9.22 31.62 -16.08
CA ASP A 439 9.70 32.85 -16.69
C ASP A 439 10.60 32.46 -17.88
N ALA A 440 10.35 33.11 -19.02
CA ALA A 440 11.01 32.83 -20.30
C ALA A 440 12.50 33.22 -20.27
N ASP A 441 12.87 34.23 -19.48
CA ASP A 441 14.24 34.76 -19.39
C ASP A 441 14.98 34.23 -18.15
N TYR A 442 14.35 33.35 -17.35
CA TYR A 442 14.89 32.88 -16.07
C TYR A 442 16.29 32.28 -16.19
N TYR A 443 16.58 31.53 -17.26
CA TYR A 443 17.87 30.87 -17.44
C TYR A 443 19.04 31.85 -17.56
N ALA A 444 18.80 33.08 -18.02
CA ALA A 444 19.83 34.11 -18.11
C ALA A 444 20.23 34.67 -16.73
N ALA A 445 19.37 34.56 -15.72
CA ALA A 445 19.55 35.11 -14.38
C ALA A 445 19.39 34.07 -13.25
N SER A 446 19.34 32.78 -13.60
CA SER A 446 19.10 31.69 -12.66
C SER A 446 20.20 31.62 -11.60
N PRO A 447 19.85 31.54 -10.30
CA PRO A 447 20.83 31.35 -9.25
C PRO A 447 21.47 29.97 -9.37
N LYS A 448 22.76 29.90 -9.10
CA LYS A 448 23.54 28.66 -9.22
C LYS A 448 23.12 27.59 -8.21
N GLU A 449 22.84 27.97 -6.97
CA GLU A 449 22.58 27.03 -5.87
C GLU A 449 21.07 26.78 -5.71
N ASN A 450 20.64 25.54 -5.95
CA ASN A 450 19.27 25.04 -5.81
C ASN A 450 18.20 25.99 -6.40
N PRO A 451 18.27 26.30 -7.71
CA PRO A 451 17.28 27.15 -8.32
C PRO A 451 15.87 26.54 -8.20
N ALA A 452 14.90 27.38 -7.83
CA ALA A 452 13.50 27.02 -7.60
C ALA A 452 12.53 27.88 -8.42
N GLY A 453 13.04 28.49 -9.49
CA GLY A 453 12.29 29.41 -10.34
C GLY A 453 12.02 30.78 -9.68
N PRO A 454 11.29 31.65 -10.39
CA PRO A 454 10.72 32.87 -9.82
C PRO A 454 9.80 32.57 -8.64
N LYS A 455 9.73 33.50 -7.67
CA LYS A 455 8.86 33.35 -6.48
C LYS A 455 7.37 33.32 -6.82
N THR A 456 6.98 33.98 -7.90
CA THR A 456 5.58 34.16 -8.34
C THR A 456 5.53 34.09 -9.86
N GLY A 457 4.38 33.68 -10.40
CA GLY A 457 4.16 33.69 -11.85
C GLY A 457 2.71 33.36 -12.20
N THR A 458 2.45 33.32 -13.51
CA THR A 458 1.11 33.01 -14.06
C THR A 458 1.02 31.56 -14.53
N TYR A 459 2.15 30.98 -14.94
CA TYR A 459 2.22 29.66 -15.54
C TYR A 459 3.16 28.75 -14.73
N LYS A 460 2.82 27.47 -14.63
CA LYS A 460 3.67 26.42 -14.06
C LYS A 460 4.30 25.61 -15.19
N ILE A 461 5.48 25.08 -14.90
CA ILE A 461 6.27 24.31 -15.86
C ILE A 461 5.93 22.82 -15.75
N TYR A 462 5.94 22.13 -16.89
CA TYR A 462 5.99 20.69 -16.96
C TYR A 462 7.01 20.22 -18.01
N ARG A 463 7.61 19.04 -17.80
CA ARG A 463 8.77 18.53 -18.57
C ARG A 463 8.62 17.07 -18.97
N GLY A 464 9.54 16.59 -19.81
CA GLY A 464 9.69 15.16 -20.15
C GLY A 464 9.02 14.69 -21.44
N GLY A 465 8.02 15.41 -21.95
CA GLY A 465 7.22 14.95 -23.08
C GLY A 465 6.09 14.03 -22.67
N ALA A 466 5.33 13.51 -23.62
CA ALA A 466 4.22 12.60 -23.36
C ALA A 466 3.96 11.68 -24.55
N TRP A 467 3.14 10.65 -24.33
CA TRP A 467 2.72 9.68 -25.36
C TRP A 467 2.08 10.34 -26.58
N SER A 468 1.51 11.54 -26.44
CA SER A 468 0.77 12.23 -27.51
C SER A 468 1.56 13.33 -28.24
N VAL A 469 2.86 13.50 -27.96
CA VAL A 469 3.67 14.56 -28.59
C VAL A 469 4.81 13.99 -29.45
N PRO A 470 5.33 14.77 -30.43
CA PRO A 470 6.49 14.37 -31.23
C PRO A 470 7.76 14.20 -30.39
N ALA A 471 8.69 13.38 -30.87
CA ALA A 471 9.95 13.09 -30.17
C ALA A 471 10.76 14.36 -29.81
N GLY A 472 10.72 15.40 -30.64
CA GLY A 472 11.42 16.67 -30.38
C GLY A 472 10.93 17.40 -29.12
N ASN A 473 9.72 17.12 -28.65
CA ASN A 473 9.14 17.70 -27.44
C ASN A 473 9.45 16.86 -26.20
N CYS A 474 9.97 15.63 -26.35
CA CYS A 474 10.38 14.78 -25.22
C CYS A 474 11.84 15.01 -24.79
N ARG A 475 12.48 16.07 -25.29
CA ARG A 475 13.85 16.41 -24.89
C ARG A 475 13.88 16.78 -23.40
N VAL A 476 14.92 16.34 -22.71
CA VAL A 476 15.10 16.61 -21.27
C VAL A 476 15.08 18.11 -20.95
N SER A 477 15.64 18.94 -21.85
CA SER A 477 15.69 20.40 -21.71
C SER A 477 14.37 21.12 -22.05
N TYR A 478 13.42 20.44 -22.71
CA TYR A 478 12.22 21.09 -23.25
C TYR A 478 11.30 21.58 -22.13
N ARG A 479 10.88 22.84 -22.24
CA ARG A 479 9.98 23.51 -21.30
C ARG A 479 8.62 23.67 -21.93
N ASN A 480 7.59 23.43 -21.14
CA ASN A 480 6.23 23.71 -21.54
C ASN A 480 5.43 24.19 -20.33
N VAL A 481 4.40 24.99 -20.58
CA VAL A 481 3.82 25.84 -19.54
C VAL A 481 2.33 25.99 -19.74
N VAL A 482 1.58 25.97 -18.64
CA VAL A 482 0.14 26.31 -18.61
C VAL A 482 -0.22 26.82 -17.21
N PRO A 483 -1.41 27.44 -17.03
CA PRO A 483 -1.85 27.86 -15.70
C PRO A 483 -1.92 26.67 -14.73
N PRO A 484 -1.64 26.88 -13.43
CA PRO A 484 -1.60 25.79 -12.43
C PRO A 484 -2.90 24.99 -12.35
N SER A 485 -4.05 25.62 -12.58
CA SER A 485 -5.37 24.99 -12.57
C SER A 485 -5.70 24.14 -13.79
N SER A 486 -4.83 24.11 -14.81
CA SER A 486 -5.11 23.41 -16.07
C SER A 486 -4.73 21.93 -15.99
N SER A 487 -5.69 21.03 -16.18
CA SER A 487 -5.45 19.60 -16.39
C SER A 487 -5.52 19.20 -17.88
N ASN A 488 -4.87 18.10 -18.26
CA ASN A 488 -4.92 17.56 -19.63
C ASN A 488 -4.65 16.04 -19.62
N PHE A 489 -5.12 15.35 -20.66
CA PHE A 489 -5.10 13.89 -20.83
C PHE A 489 -3.69 13.29 -20.99
N ASN A 490 -2.66 14.13 -21.02
CA ASN A 490 -1.27 13.75 -21.15
C ASN A 490 -0.36 14.39 -20.08
N ARG A 491 -0.94 15.01 -19.04
CA ARG A 491 -0.20 15.62 -17.92
C ARG A 491 -0.45 14.86 -16.62
N GLY A 492 0.65 14.46 -15.99
CA GLY A 492 0.74 13.87 -14.66
C GLY A 492 1.89 14.51 -13.89
N PHE A 493 2.52 13.75 -13.00
CA PHE A 493 3.65 14.21 -12.20
C PHE A 493 4.38 13.03 -11.55
N ARG A 494 5.54 13.34 -10.96
CA ARG A 494 6.20 12.49 -9.97
C ARG A 494 6.57 13.32 -8.75
N VAL A 495 6.74 12.67 -7.60
CA VAL A 495 7.10 13.35 -6.36
C VAL A 495 8.61 13.33 -6.10
N ALA A 496 9.09 14.36 -5.43
CA ALA A 496 10.37 14.42 -4.73
C ALA A 496 10.15 14.45 -3.22
N ALA A 497 11.20 14.18 -2.46
CA ALA A 497 11.21 14.27 -1.01
C ALA A 497 12.59 14.67 -0.49
N ASP A 498 12.63 15.21 0.73
CA ASP A 498 13.88 15.64 1.38
C ASP A 498 14.52 14.54 2.26
#